data_AF-A0A3E1NV10-F1
#
_entry.id   AF-A0A3E1NV10-F1
#
_cell.length_a   1.000
_cell.length_b   1.000
_cell.length_c   1.000
_cell.angle_alpha   90.00
_cell.angle_beta   90.00
_cell.angle_gamma   90.00
#
_symmetry.space_group_name_H-M   'P 1'
#
loop_
_entity.id
_entity.type
_entity.pdbx_description
1 polymer ?
#
loop_
_entity_poly.entity_id
_entity_poly.type
_entity_poly.pdbx_seq_one_letter_code
_entity_poly.pdbx_strand_id
1 'polypeptide(L)'
;MALPYSAYKKKVQPELAKLTPEQLLFIGVWTADYLDRQYGPVLDGDGFAREHEVLQNAIGFLWNGVDDPSLLNEADVKKQLKHVRNIDIDNLDFQKPKDCGILKLMESVESTLSYVKDRKLDGILMTAWFPLDVLNAVKDEQYAMNETPPKYKLDDPFFSEELQAQLKLFAYLETQPKLSSTDKTIFR
;
A
#
# COMPACT_ATOMS: atom_id res chain seq x y z
N MET A 1 -5.87 -12.75 17.48
CA MET A 1 -4.84 -12.73 16.45
C MET A 1 -5.43 -11.98 15.29
N ALA A 2 -4.73 -10.93 14.87
CA ALA A 2 -4.97 -10.17 13.66
C ALA A 2 -5.39 -11.06 12.48
N LEU A 3 -6.17 -10.49 11.56
CA LEU A 3 -6.54 -11.15 10.31
C LEU A 3 -5.24 -11.63 9.64
N PRO A 4 -5.06 -12.95 9.42
CA PRO A 4 -3.78 -13.43 8.93
C PRO A 4 -3.61 -13.12 7.45
N TYR A 5 -2.44 -12.59 7.08
CA TYR A 5 -2.05 -12.36 5.69
C TYR A 5 -2.23 -13.59 4.80
N SER A 6 -2.06 -14.81 5.35
CA SER A 6 -2.27 -16.06 4.60
C SER A 6 -3.71 -16.24 4.10
N ALA A 7 -4.71 -15.83 4.88
CA ALA A 7 -6.11 -15.88 4.46
C ALA A 7 -6.40 -14.87 3.35
N TYR A 8 -5.85 -13.65 3.48
CA TYR A 8 -5.91 -12.62 2.45
C TYR A 8 -5.24 -13.08 1.15
N LYS A 9 -3.98 -13.54 1.23
CA LYS A 9 -3.19 -14.05 0.11
C LYS A 9 -3.95 -15.11 -0.68
N LYS A 10 -4.56 -16.09 0.01
CA LYS A 10 -5.33 -17.14 -0.64
C LYS A 10 -6.51 -16.60 -1.48
N LYS A 11 -7.13 -15.50 -1.05
CA LYS A 11 -8.25 -14.88 -1.76
C LYS A 11 -7.80 -13.95 -2.89
N VAL A 12 -6.77 -13.13 -2.64
CA VAL A 12 -6.40 -12.01 -3.53
C VAL A 12 -5.34 -12.38 -4.57
N GLN A 13 -4.41 -13.29 -4.25
CA GLN A 13 -3.37 -13.68 -5.19
C GLN A 13 -3.91 -14.18 -6.54
N PRO A 14 -4.98 -15.01 -6.61
CA PRO A 14 -5.56 -15.43 -7.88
C PRO A 14 -6.15 -14.28 -8.70
N GLU A 15 -6.68 -13.24 -8.05
CA GLU A 15 -7.24 -12.06 -8.72
C GLU A 15 -6.13 -11.20 -9.33
N LEU A 16 -5.07 -10.93 -8.54
CA LEU A 16 -3.92 -10.16 -9.05
C LEU A 16 -3.16 -10.89 -10.16
N ALA A 17 -3.11 -12.23 -10.14
CA ALA A 17 -2.44 -13.02 -11.16
C ALA A 17 -3.07 -12.92 -12.57
N LYS A 18 -4.30 -12.39 -12.68
CA LYS A 18 -4.98 -12.15 -13.97
C LYS A 18 -4.53 -10.84 -14.63
N LEU A 19 -3.89 -9.96 -13.86
CA LEU A 19 -3.62 -8.58 -14.27
C LEU A 19 -2.25 -8.43 -14.96
N THR A 20 -2.16 -7.46 -15.87
CA THR A 20 -0.91 -7.10 -16.54
C THR A 20 0.06 -6.40 -15.59
N PRO A 21 1.36 -6.30 -15.93
CA PRO A 21 2.32 -5.58 -15.11
C PRO A 21 1.96 -4.10 -14.85
N GLU A 22 1.32 -3.46 -15.81
CA GLU A 22 0.87 -2.06 -15.72
C GLU A 22 -0.32 -1.92 -14.77
N GLN A 23 -1.26 -2.86 -14.83
CA GLN A 23 -2.40 -2.93 -13.89
C GLN A 23 -1.93 -3.21 -12.45
N LEU A 24 -0.93 -4.08 -12.30
CA LEU A 24 -0.31 -4.37 -11.00
C LEU A 24 0.46 -3.15 -10.46
N LEU A 25 1.18 -2.42 -11.32
CA LEU A 25 1.79 -1.14 -10.94
C LEU A 25 0.72 -0.18 -10.43
N PHE A 26 -0.36 0.02 -11.19
CA PHE A 26 -1.48 0.90 -10.80
C PHE A 26 -1.97 0.58 -9.38
N ILE A 27 -2.18 -0.70 -9.05
CA ILE A 27 -2.64 -1.12 -7.71
C ILE A 27 -1.64 -0.72 -6.62
N GLY A 28 -0.34 -0.90 -6.88
CA GLY A 28 0.71 -0.49 -5.96
C GLY A 28 0.68 1.02 -5.69
N VAL A 29 0.65 1.83 -6.76
CA VAL A 29 0.63 3.30 -6.62
C VAL A 29 -0.67 3.78 -5.99
N TRP A 30 -1.82 3.23 -6.39
CA TRP A 30 -3.13 3.52 -5.83
C TRP A 30 -3.21 3.23 -4.32
N THR A 31 -2.51 2.19 -3.86
CA THR A 31 -2.43 1.87 -2.44
C THR A 31 -1.48 2.78 -1.68
N ALA A 32 -0.32 3.09 -2.26
CA ALA A 32 0.61 4.06 -1.67
C ALA A 32 -0.02 5.45 -1.55
N ASP A 33 -0.69 5.94 -2.59
CA ASP A 33 -1.39 7.23 -2.62
C ASP A 33 -2.54 7.28 -1.58
N TYR A 34 -3.28 6.19 -1.42
CA TYR A 34 -4.30 6.10 -0.38
C TYR A 34 -3.69 6.21 1.03
N LEU A 35 -2.62 5.46 1.30
CA LEU A 35 -1.93 5.53 2.59
C LEU A 35 -1.31 6.92 2.82
N ASP A 36 -0.82 7.59 1.77
CA ASP A 36 -0.29 8.96 1.83
C ASP A 36 -1.40 9.96 2.22
N ARG A 37 -2.57 9.86 1.59
CA ARG A 37 -3.74 10.70 1.94
C ARG A 37 -4.16 10.54 3.41
N GLN A 38 -3.99 9.36 3.99
CA GLN A 38 -4.38 9.08 5.38
C GLN A 38 -3.28 9.43 6.39
N TYR A 39 -2.02 9.09 6.08
CA TYR A 39 -0.91 9.10 7.05
C TYR A 39 0.21 10.09 6.70
N GLY A 40 0.23 10.67 5.51
CA GLY A 40 1.13 11.77 5.14
C GLY A 40 0.94 13.01 6.03
N PRO A 41 -0.29 13.52 6.23
CA PRO A 41 -0.52 14.64 7.14
C PRO A 41 -0.17 14.36 8.60
N VAL A 42 -0.27 13.08 9.00
CA VAL A 42 0.13 12.62 10.33
C VAL A 42 1.65 12.68 10.47
N LEU A 43 2.36 12.21 9.45
CA LEU A 43 3.83 12.25 9.37
C LEU A 43 4.35 13.70 9.42
N ASP A 44 3.69 14.62 8.72
CA ASP A 44 3.97 16.06 8.81
C ASP A 44 3.77 16.59 10.23
N GLY A 45 2.66 16.20 10.87
CA GLY A 45 2.32 16.60 12.24
C GLY A 45 3.34 16.13 13.29
N ASP A 46 4.05 15.03 13.01
CA ASP A 46 5.11 14.49 13.85
C ASP A 46 6.49 15.14 13.59
N GLY A 47 6.55 16.08 12.66
CA GLY A 47 7.78 16.82 12.33
C GLY A 47 8.61 16.19 11.22
N PHE A 48 8.10 15.18 10.52
CA PHE A 48 8.79 14.45 9.45
C PHE A 48 8.35 14.88 8.04
N ALA A 49 8.11 16.17 7.85
CA ALA A 49 7.62 16.71 6.57
C ALA A 49 8.61 16.52 5.41
N ARG A 50 9.92 16.40 5.69
CA ARG A 50 10.93 16.15 4.65
C ARG A 50 10.89 14.70 4.18
N GLU A 51 10.69 13.77 5.10
CA GLU A 51 10.52 12.35 4.83
C GLU A 51 9.22 12.12 4.05
N HIS A 52 8.15 12.83 4.42
CA HIS A 52 6.90 12.84 3.66
C HIS A 52 7.11 13.36 2.23
N GLU A 53 7.83 14.46 2.03
CA GLU A 53 8.15 14.98 0.69
C GLU A 53 8.89 13.94 -0.17
N VAL A 54 9.81 13.16 0.42
CA VAL A 54 10.49 12.06 -0.28
C VAL A 54 9.49 10.99 -0.74
N LEU A 55 8.52 10.62 0.10
CA LEU A 55 7.47 9.66 -0.25
C LEU A 55 6.56 10.20 -1.35
N GLN A 56 6.11 11.45 -1.24
CA GLN A 56 5.26 12.08 -2.27
C GLN A 56 5.96 12.18 -3.62
N ASN A 57 7.25 12.52 -3.64
CA ASN A 57 8.04 12.53 -4.86
C ASN A 57 8.13 11.14 -5.51
N ALA A 58 8.30 10.09 -4.69
CA ALA A 58 8.31 8.71 -5.18
C ALA A 58 6.93 8.26 -5.70
N ILE A 59 5.84 8.62 -5.00
CA ILE A 59 4.46 8.35 -5.46
C ILE A 59 4.16 9.07 -6.77
N GLY A 60 4.55 10.35 -6.89
CA GLY A 60 4.42 11.12 -8.13
C GLY A 60 5.20 10.52 -9.29
N PHE A 61 6.44 10.08 -9.03
CA PHE A 61 7.25 9.35 -10.02
C PHE A 61 6.57 8.07 -10.50
N LEU A 62 5.98 7.29 -9.57
CA LEU A 62 5.25 6.07 -9.89
C LEU A 62 3.97 6.35 -10.70
N TRP A 63 3.21 7.40 -10.36
CA TRP A 63 2.03 7.81 -11.14
C TRP A 63 2.39 8.25 -12.56
N ASN A 64 3.48 9.01 -12.72
CA ASN A 64 3.99 9.35 -14.06
C ASN A 64 4.34 8.07 -14.84
N GLY A 65 4.85 7.04 -14.17
CA GLY A 65 5.11 5.73 -14.77
C GLY A 65 3.87 4.92 -15.13
N VAL A 66 2.74 5.16 -14.47
CA VAL A 66 1.43 4.60 -14.87
C VAL A 66 0.95 5.26 -16.16
N ASP A 67 1.09 6.58 -16.27
CA ASP A 67 0.69 7.34 -17.47
C ASP A 67 1.61 7.08 -18.67
N ASP A 68 2.92 6.98 -18.41
CA ASP A 68 3.95 6.69 -19.40
C ASP A 68 5.03 5.76 -18.81
N PRO A 69 4.96 4.45 -19.10
CA PRO A 69 5.93 3.46 -18.61
C PRO A 69 7.38 3.73 -19.03
N SER A 70 7.62 4.51 -20.09
CA SER A 70 8.98 4.83 -20.54
C SER A 70 9.76 5.72 -19.56
N LEU A 71 9.04 6.40 -18.66
CA LEU A 71 9.63 7.24 -17.61
C LEU A 71 10.24 6.40 -16.46
N LEU A 72 9.92 5.10 -16.37
CA LEU A 72 10.41 4.20 -15.33
C LEU A 72 11.73 3.52 -15.71
N ASN A 73 12.79 4.31 -15.90
CA ASN A 73 14.12 3.74 -16.14
C ASN A 73 14.79 3.24 -14.85
N GLU A 74 15.69 2.26 -14.99
CA GLU A 74 16.33 1.59 -13.85
C GLU A 74 17.11 2.54 -12.94
N ALA A 75 17.80 3.53 -13.50
CA ALA A 75 18.63 4.47 -12.74
C ALA A 75 17.77 5.34 -11.81
N ASP A 76 16.67 5.87 -12.33
CA ASP A 76 15.74 6.69 -11.56
C ASP A 76 14.98 5.87 -10.53
N VAL A 77 14.52 4.67 -10.87
CA VAL A 77 13.91 3.74 -9.88
C VAL A 77 14.88 3.44 -8.74
N LYS A 78 16.15 3.15 -9.04
CA LYS A 78 17.18 2.90 -8.02
C LYS A 78 17.45 4.12 -7.16
N LYS A 79 17.42 5.33 -7.75
CA LYS A 79 17.57 6.59 -7.02
C LYS A 79 16.39 6.80 -6.06
N GLN A 80 15.16 6.62 -6.53
CA GLN A 80 13.96 6.72 -5.70
C GLN A 80 13.97 5.71 -4.55
N LEU A 81 14.30 4.44 -4.83
CA LEU A 81 14.47 3.42 -3.79
C LEU A 81 15.49 3.81 -2.73
N LYS A 82 16.63 4.39 -3.14
CA LYS A 82 17.66 4.86 -2.19
C LYS A 82 17.13 5.98 -1.31
N HIS A 83 16.37 6.93 -1.86
CA HIS A 83 15.80 8.02 -1.07
C HIS A 83 14.79 7.50 -0.05
N VAL A 84 13.87 6.62 -0.47
CA VAL A 84 12.86 6.04 0.43
C VAL A 84 13.52 5.19 1.54
N ARG A 85 14.49 4.34 1.20
CA ARG A 85 15.21 3.51 2.19
C ARG A 85 16.10 4.28 3.16
N ASN A 86 16.39 5.54 2.85
CA ASN A 86 17.16 6.42 3.73
C ASN A 86 16.26 7.23 4.69
N ILE A 87 14.93 7.10 4.58
CA ILE A 87 14.02 7.63 5.59
C ILE A 87 14.24 6.83 6.86
N ASP A 88 14.61 7.54 7.92
CA ASP A 88 14.87 6.96 9.23
C ASP A 88 13.98 7.66 10.25
N ILE A 89 12.97 6.94 10.73
CA ILE A 89 12.01 7.43 11.72
C ILE A 89 12.09 6.52 12.93
N ASP A 90 12.68 7.03 14.00
CA ASP A 90 12.85 6.30 15.23
C ASP A 90 11.50 6.06 15.94
N ASN A 91 11.41 4.93 16.66
CA ASN A 91 10.35 4.63 17.63
C ASN A 91 8.92 4.46 17.08
N LEU A 92 8.74 4.11 15.81
CA LEU A 92 7.43 3.70 15.30
C LEU A 92 6.96 2.41 15.99
N ASP A 93 5.83 2.46 16.68
CA ASP A 93 5.23 1.30 17.33
C ASP A 93 4.14 0.67 16.46
N PHE A 94 4.43 -0.50 15.90
CA PHE A 94 3.49 -1.23 15.04
C PHE A 94 2.12 -1.49 15.66
N GLN A 95 2.02 -1.53 16.99
CA GLN A 95 0.76 -1.75 17.69
C GLN A 95 -0.12 -0.49 17.71
N LYS A 96 0.47 0.69 17.50
CA LYS A 96 -0.28 1.94 17.39
C LYS A 96 -0.74 2.13 15.96
N PRO A 97 -2.04 2.33 15.70
CA PRO A 97 -2.56 2.43 14.35
C PRO A 97 -1.90 3.51 13.50
N LYS A 98 -1.59 4.64 14.14
CA LYS A 98 -0.93 5.79 13.53
C LYS A 98 0.46 5.44 13.00
N ASP A 99 1.30 4.90 13.86
CA ASP A 99 2.69 4.55 13.55
C ASP A 99 2.74 3.38 12.56
N CYS A 100 1.82 2.41 12.71
CA CYS A 100 1.61 1.35 11.72
C CYS A 100 1.27 1.94 10.35
N GLY A 101 0.34 2.91 10.28
CA GLY A 101 -0.02 3.59 9.03
C GLY A 101 1.17 4.26 8.34
N ILE A 102 2.02 4.97 9.08
CA ILE A 102 3.26 5.59 8.57
C ILE A 102 4.21 4.52 8.02
N LEU A 103 4.47 3.46 8.79
CA LEU A 103 5.34 2.37 8.36
C LEU A 103 4.81 1.72 7.08
N LYS A 104 3.50 1.45 7.03
CA LYS A 104 2.83 0.85 5.88
C LYS A 104 2.86 1.75 4.65
N LEU A 105 2.78 3.07 4.81
CA LEU A 105 3.00 4.02 3.73
C LEU A 105 4.42 3.87 3.15
N MET A 106 5.45 3.90 3.99
CA MET A 106 6.84 3.72 3.56
C MET A 106 7.07 2.38 2.86
N GLU A 107 6.61 1.28 3.47
CA GLU A 107 6.71 -0.07 2.92
C GLU A 107 5.96 -0.21 1.58
N SER A 108 4.81 0.46 1.43
CA SER A 108 4.01 0.47 0.20
C SER A 108 4.76 1.14 -0.95
N VAL A 109 5.37 2.30 -0.69
CA VAL A 109 6.17 3.03 -1.68
C VAL A 109 7.41 2.20 -2.07
N GLU A 110 8.14 1.65 -1.09
CA GLU A 110 9.30 0.81 -1.37
C GLU A 110 8.94 -0.45 -2.16
N SER A 111 7.87 -1.14 -1.76
CA SER A 111 7.42 -2.39 -2.41
C SER A 111 6.98 -2.13 -3.84
N THR A 112 6.30 -1.02 -4.09
CA THR A 112 5.86 -0.64 -5.44
C THR A 112 7.05 -0.24 -6.33
N LEU A 113 8.01 0.52 -5.81
CA LEU A 113 9.26 0.82 -6.54
C LEU A 113 10.07 -0.45 -6.82
N SER A 114 10.14 -1.38 -5.86
CA SER A 114 10.82 -2.66 -6.03
C SER A 114 10.11 -3.53 -7.06
N TYR A 115 8.78 -3.47 -7.14
CA TYR A 115 7.99 -4.14 -8.17
C TYR A 115 8.33 -3.64 -9.58
N VAL A 116 8.53 -2.33 -9.78
CA VAL A 116 8.93 -1.79 -11.10
C VAL A 116 10.19 -2.49 -11.63
N LYS A 117 11.14 -2.77 -10.74
CA LYS A 117 12.40 -3.45 -11.07
C LYS A 117 12.24 -4.97 -11.21
N ASP A 118 11.69 -5.61 -10.19
CA ASP A 118 11.75 -7.07 -10.05
C ASP A 118 10.54 -7.78 -10.68
N ARG A 119 9.45 -7.05 -10.94
CA ARG A 119 8.18 -7.54 -11.48
C ARG A 119 7.57 -8.71 -10.71
N LYS A 120 7.88 -8.81 -9.41
CA LYS A 120 7.40 -9.85 -8.51
C LYS A 120 6.03 -9.51 -7.95
N LEU A 121 5.03 -10.33 -8.29
CA LEU A 121 3.65 -10.20 -7.81
C LEU A 121 3.54 -10.06 -6.28
N ASP A 122 4.38 -10.77 -5.52
CA ASP A 122 4.34 -10.75 -4.06
C ASP A 122 4.51 -9.33 -3.47
N GLY A 123 5.25 -8.43 -4.15
CA GLY A 123 5.41 -7.04 -3.71
C GLY A 123 4.10 -6.26 -3.80
N ILE A 124 3.32 -6.45 -4.86
CA ILE A 124 2.01 -5.80 -5.04
C ILE A 124 0.95 -6.45 -4.14
N LEU A 125 1.00 -7.77 -3.97
CA LEU A 125 0.12 -8.47 -3.03
C LEU A 125 0.33 -7.99 -1.59
N MET A 126 1.58 -7.81 -1.18
CA MET A 126 1.91 -7.27 0.15
C MET A 126 1.48 -5.80 0.26
N THR A 127 1.70 -5.00 -0.78
CA THR A 127 1.25 -3.62 -0.83
C THR A 127 -0.27 -3.51 -0.64
N ALA A 128 -1.05 -4.31 -1.35
CA ALA A 128 -2.50 -4.34 -1.23
C ALA A 128 -2.98 -4.85 0.15
N TRP A 129 -2.15 -5.63 0.88
CA TRP A 129 -2.45 -6.04 2.24
C TRP A 129 -2.33 -4.90 3.26
N PHE A 130 -1.43 -3.95 3.05
CA PHE A 130 -1.06 -2.97 4.06
C PHE A 130 -2.21 -2.16 4.67
N PRO A 131 -3.22 -1.68 3.91
CA PRO A 131 -4.39 -1.04 4.51
C PRO A 131 -5.13 -1.94 5.52
N LEU A 132 -5.25 -3.24 5.24
CA LEU A 132 -5.86 -4.21 6.17
C LEU A 132 -4.97 -4.47 7.39
N ASP A 133 -3.64 -4.36 7.23
CA ASP A 133 -2.68 -4.45 8.32
C ASP A 133 -2.83 -3.26 9.29
N VAL A 134 -3.06 -2.05 8.77
CA VAL A 134 -3.37 -0.90 9.62
C VAL A 134 -4.71 -1.07 10.30
N LEU A 135 -5.73 -1.58 9.59
CA LEU A 135 -7.02 -1.92 10.20
C LEU A 135 -6.89 -3.00 11.29
N ASN A 136 -5.96 -3.95 11.15
CA ASN A 136 -5.65 -4.88 12.25
C ASN A 136 -5.13 -4.12 13.46
N ALA A 137 -4.20 -3.18 13.30
CA ALA A 137 -3.71 -2.36 14.41
C ALA A 137 -4.85 -1.55 15.06
N VAL A 138 -5.73 -0.91 14.28
CA VAL A 138 -6.93 -0.20 14.79
C VAL A 138 -7.82 -1.14 15.60
N LYS A 139 -8.09 -2.33 15.06
CA LYS A 139 -8.98 -3.28 15.72
C LYS A 139 -8.34 -3.93 16.94
N ASP A 140 -7.03 -4.09 16.94
CA ASP A 140 -6.29 -4.67 18.06
C ASP A 140 -6.02 -3.65 19.17
N GLU A 141 -6.01 -2.34 18.88
CA GLU A 141 -5.83 -1.27 19.87
C GLU A 141 -6.82 -1.34 21.04
N GLN A 142 -8.06 -1.80 20.79
CA GLN A 142 -9.08 -1.96 21.84
C GLN A 142 -8.79 -3.11 22.82
N TYR A 143 -7.90 -4.05 22.44
CA TYR A 143 -7.46 -5.15 23.27
C TYR A 143 -6.15 -4.74 23.94
N ALA A 144 -6.26 -4.06 25.08
CA ALA A 144 -5.11 -3.60 25.86
C ALA A 144 -4.14 -4.75 26.19
N MET A 145 -2.88 -4.40 26.52
CA MET A 145 -1.65 -5.21 26.73
C MET A 145 -1.76 -6.66 27.26
N ASN A 146 -2.88 -7.09 27.84
CA ASN A 146 -3.08 -8.42 28.44
C ASN A 146 -4.24 -9.24 27.84
N GLU A 147 -4.95 -8.73 26.83
CA GLU A 147 -6.00 -9.49 26.14
C GLU A 147 -5.50 -10.00 24.80
N THR A 148 -5.67 -11.29 24.54
CA THR A 148 -5.39 -11.86 23.22
C THR A 148 -6.53 -11.47 22.29
N PRO A 149 -6.29 -10.72 21.19
CA PRO A 149 -7.37 -10.39 20.28
C PRO A 149 -8.04 -11.67 19.74
N PRO A 150 -9.32 -11.65 19.37
CA PRO A 150 -9.96 -12.81 18.77
C PRO A 150 -9.34 -13.10 17.40
N LYS A 151 -9.58 -14.30 16.85
CA LYS A 151 -9.17 -14.61 15.48
C LYS A 151 -10.15 -13.95 14.52
N TYR A 152 -9.71 -12.89 13.82
CA TYR A 152 -10.55 -12.29 12.80
C TYR A 152 -10.60 -13.13 11.54
N LYS A 153 -11.73 -13.05 10.85
CA LYS A 153 -11.93 -13.67 9.55
C LYS A 153 -11.97 -12.59 8.47
N LEU A 154 -11.68 -12.99 7.24
CA LEU A 154 -11.61 -12.08 6.09
C LEU A 154 -13.01 -11.52 5.70
N ASP A 155 -14.08 -12.17 6.13
CA ASP A 155 -15.47 -11.75 5.97
C ASP A 155 -15.99 -10.89 7.13
N ASP A 156 -15.14 -10.55 8.10
CA ASP A 156 -15.51 -9.67 9.20
C ASP A 156 -15.89 -8.27 8.65
N PRO A 157 -17.06 -7.72 9.02
CA PRO A 157 -17.56 -6.45 8.48
C PRO A 157 -16.57 -5.29 8.62
N PHE A 158 -15.73 -5.31 9.65
CA PHE A 158 -14.72 -4.28 9.90
C PHE A 158 -13.71 -4.13 8.76
N PHE A 159 -13.35 -5.23 8.09
CA PHE A 159 -12.40 -5.23 6.98
C PHE A 159 -13.09 -5.17 5.61
N SER A 160 -14.42 -5.26 5.60
CA SER A 160 -15.19 -5.55 4.39
C SER A 160 -15.16 -4.41 3.38
N GLU A 161 -15.20 -3.15 3.84
CA GLU A 161 -15.18 -1.97 2.98
C GLU A 161 -13.88 -1.91 2.18
N GLU A 162 -12.75 -1.98 2.88
CA GLU A 162 -11.41 -1.95 2.29
C GLU A 162 -11.19 -3.14 1.33
N LEU A 163 -11.56 -4.35 1.75
CA LEU A 163 -11.45 -5.53 0.89
C LEU A 163 -12.35 -5.43 -0.35
N GLN A 164 -13.56 -4.87 -0.24
CA GLN A 164 -14.45 -4.68 -1.37
C GLN A 164 -13.93 -3.61 -2.33
N ALA A 165 -13.34 -2.52 -1.83
CA ALA A 165 -12.71 -1.50 -2.67
C ALA A 165 -11.60 -2.11 -3.54
N GLN A 166 -10.72 -2.91 -2.92
CA GLN A 166 -9.66 -3.64 -3.62
C GLN A 166 -10.21 -4.59 -4.69
N LEU A 167 -11.17 -5.45 -4.33
CA LEU A 167 -11.73 -6.43 -5.27
C LEU A 167 -12.48 -5.74 -6.43
N LYS A 168 -13.17 -4.64 -6.17
CA LYS A 168 -13.81 -3.82 -7.21
C LYS A 168 -12.75 -3.22 -8.15
N LEU A 169 -11.65 -2.72 -7.60
CA LEU A 169 -10.54 -2.23 -8.41
C LEU A 169 -9.98 -3.35 -9.30
N PHE A 170 -9.68 -4.52 -8.76
CA PHE A 170 -9.09 -5.62 -9.54
C PHE A 170 -10.00 -6.06 -10.68
N ALA A 171 -11.30 -6.23 -10.40
CA ALA A 171 -12.29 -6.56 -11.42
C ALA A 171 -12.43 -5.44 -12.47
N TYR A 172 -12.40 -4.17 -12.05
CA TYR A 172 -12.43 -3.04 -12.98
C TYR A 172 -11.22 -3.04 -13.91
N LEU A 173 -10.02 -3.20 -13.36
CA LEU A 173 -8.77 -3.21 -14.12
C LEU A 173 -8.74 -4.34 -15.15
N GLU A 174 -9.21 -5.55 -14.81
CA GLU A 174 -9.31 -6.68 -15.74
C GLU A 174 -10.10 -6.34 -17.01
N THR A 175 -11.09 -5.44 -16.90
CA THR A 175 -11.96 -5.03 -18.02
C THR A 175 -11.54 -3.75 -18.72
N GLN A 176 -10.52 -3.04 -18.23
CA GLN A 176 -10.15 -1.73 -18.75
C GLN A 176 -8.80 -1.73 -19.50
N PRO A 177 -8.78 -1.32 -20.79
CA PRO A 177 -7.58 -1.28 -21.58
C PRO A 177 -6.72 -0.02 -21.37
N LYS A 178 -7.26 1.04 -20.75
CA LYS A 178 -6.54 2.29 -20.52
C LYS A 178 -6.59 2.69 -19.06
N LEU A 179 -5.42 2.81 -18.45
CA LEU A 179 -5.22 3.22 -17.06
C LEU A 179 -4.52 4.57 -17.06
N SER A 180 -4.83 5.43 -16.09
CA SER A 180 -4.11 6.67 -15.91
C SER A 180 -4.21 7.20 -14.49
N SER A 181 -3.30 8.12 -14.14
CA SER A 181 -3.28 8.80 -12.85
C SER A 181 -4.55 9.62 -12.57
N THR A 182 -5.38 9.92 -13.58
CA THR A 182 -6.68 10.58 -13.35
C THR A 182 -7.67 9.68 -12.60
N ASP A 183 -7.44 8.36 -12.64
CA ASP A 183 -8.28 7.36 -11.97
C ASP A 183 -7.78 7.03 -10.56
N LYS A 184 -6.81 7.78 -10.01
CA LYS A 184 -6.14 7.46 -8.75
C LYS A 184 -7.04 7.39 -7.50
N THR A 185 -8.27 7.88 -7.57
CA THR A 185 -9.25 7.82 -6.46
C THR A 185 -10.43 6.90 -6.74
N ILE A 186 -10.39 6.07 -7.77
CA ILE A 186 -11.50 5.13 -8.02
C ILE A 186 -11.63 4.18 -6.84
N PHE A 187 -12.86 4.03 -6.34
CA PHE A 187 -13.23 3.19 -5.21
C PHE A 187 -12.59 3.55 -3.84
N ARG A 188 -11.88 4.69 -3.70
CA ARG A 188 -11.30 5.21 -2.44
C ARG A 188 -11.19 6.73 -2.36
#